data_AF-A0A0F7S9C3-F1
#
_entry.id   AF-A0A0F7S9C3-F1
#
_cell.length_a   1.000
_cell.length_b   1.000
_cell.length_c   1.000
_cell.angle_alpha   90.00
_cell.angle_beta   90.00
_cell.angle_gamma   90.00
#
_symmetry.space_group_name_H-M   'P 1'
#
loop_
_entity.id
_entity.type
_entity.pdbx_description
1 polymer ?
#
loop_
_entity_poly.entity_id
_entity_poly.type
_entity_poly.pdbx_seq_one_letter_code
_entity_poly.pdbx_strand_id
1 'polypeptide(L)'
;MSFTTASPPCSPAFASPILVEAITAGTTNGSWGDVCFVMRSSHDDRSYATLFANLSILRARGAHHLVDQIVKCPIRTLEDATHVLHTPSPSASQQGALTLRRPASDAHTSNTNMSFYPVANISYTTMRPILVYLQTGHIEFAPLTSAIVNVDDEEDEEDNDDPDTSSLDTFVNVDTAVIGPQSTADTTSKLAASPKSVYRAARKFRLVELRRLAVAAIDQQITPANCLVELFDRFGLKYPEVYEQRLSYVLTHWTGIENRSDLIQLVSSSPLRAKAMEAFAKIMASTSIEQRT
;
A
#
# COMPACT_ATOMS: atom_id res chain seq x y z
N MET A 1 -26.95 -23.20 -0.59
CA MET A 1 -26.18 -22.73 -1.75
C MET A 1 -24.82 -22.36 -1.21
N SER A 2 -23.80 -23.16 -1.52
CA SER A 2 -22.47 -23.04 -0.94
C SER A 2 -21.70 -21.93 -1.67
N PHE A 3 -21.31 -20.88 -0.96
CA PHE A 3 -20.47 -19.82 -1.48
C PHE A 3 -19.05 -20.36 -1.64
N THR A 4 -18.66 -20.68 -2.87
CA THR A 4 -17.26 -20.91 -3.23
C THR A 4 -16.56 -19.56 -3.18
N THR A 5 -15.80 -19.30 -2.11
CA THR A 5 -14.88 -18.17 -2.04
C THR A 5 -13.78 -18.39 -3.07
N ALA A 6 -13.84 -17.65 -4.18
CA ALA A 6 -12.77 -17.61 -5.16
C ALA A 6 -11.49 -17.13 -4.46
N SER A 7 -10.43 -17.94 -4.53
CA SER A 7 -9.11 -17.56 -4.03
C SER A 7 -8.63 -16.29 -4.73
N PRO A 8 -8.00 -15.34 -4.02
CA PRO A 8 -7.49 -14.12 -4.63
C PRO A 8 -6.43 -14.43 -5.70
N PRO A 9 -6.25 -13.55 -6.70
CA PRO A 9 -5.35 -13.80 -7.82
C PRO A 9 -3.90 -13.87 -7.33
N CYS A 10 -3.36 -15.08 -7.36
CA CYS A 10 -1.93 -15.33 -7.27
C CYS A 10 -1.29 -14.92 -8.62
N SER A 11 -0.28 -14.06 -8.59
CA SER A 11 0.53 -13.79 -9.79
C SER A 11 1.15 -15.10 -10.30
N PRO A 12 1.30 -15.32 -11.63
CA PRO A 12 1.84 -16.56 -12.16
C PRO A 12 3.21 -16.85 -11.51
N ALA A 13 3.25 -17.92 -10.72
CA ALA A 13 4.38 -18.25 -9.89
C ALA A 13 5.57 -18.68 -10.76
N PHE A 14 6.47 -17.74 -11.04
CA PHE A 14 7.78 -18.05 -11.60
C PHE A 14 8.77 -18.58 -10.54
N ALA A 15 8.38 -18.56 -9.27
CA ALA A 15 9.21 -18.95 -8.14
C ALA A 15 8.65 -20.19 -7.42
N SER A 16 9.53 -21.15 -7.15
CA SER A 16 9.22 -22.29 -6.26
C SER A 16 8.78 -21.77 -4.87
N PRO A 17 7.76 -22.36 -4.23
CA PRO A 17 7.32 -21.95 -2.88
C PRO A 17 8.48 -21.90 -1.85
N ILE A 18 9.42 -22.84 -1.95
CA ILE A 18 10.61 -22.90 -1.10
C ILE A 18 11.50 -21.66 -1.30
N LEU A 19 11.61 -21.18 -2.53
CA LEU A 19 12.39 -19.98 -2.86
C LEU A 19 11.70 -18.71 -2.35
N VAL A 20 10.36 -18.64 -2.44
CA VAL A 20 9.59 -17.53 -1.85
C VAL A 20 9.75 -17.48 -0.34
N GLU A 21 9.69 -18.63 0.33
CA GLU A 21 9.87 -18.73 1.78
C GLU A 21 11.29 -18.31 2.21
N ALA A 22 12.32 -18.82 1.53
CA ALA A 22 13.71 -18.47 1.81
C ALA A 22 13.98 -16.96 1.62
N ILE A 23 13.49 -16.37 0.52
CA ILE A 23 13.62 -14.94 0.25
C ILE A 23 12.83 -14.11 1.25
N THR A 24 11.65 -14.58 1.67
CA THR A 24 10.85 -13.91 2.70
C THR A 24 11.57 -13.89 4.05
N ALA A 25 12.15 -15.03 4.45
CA ALA A 25 12.93 -15.15 5.68
C ALA A 25 14.16 -14.24 5.62
N GLY A 26 14.87 -14.22 4.49
CA GLY A 26 15.98 -13.29 4.25
C GLY A 26 15.52 -11.83 4.36
N THR A 27 14.44 -11.47 3.67
CA THR A 27 13.92 -10.08 3.63
C THR A 27 13.57 -9.57 5.02
N THR A 28 13.13 -10.46 5.92
CA THR A 28 12.66 -10.13 7.27
C THR A 28 13.77 -10.17 8.31
N ASN A 29 14.61 -11.21 8.29
CA ASN A 29 15.53 -11.55 9.37
C ASN A 29 17.00 -11.60 8.94
N GLY A 30 17.27 -11.56 7.63
CA GLY A 30 18.61 -11.73 7.08
C GLY A 30 19.25 -10.41 6.72
N SER A 31 20.55 -10.25 7.01
CA SER A 31 21.38 -9.17 6.46
C SER A 31 21.83 -9.48 5.02
N TRP A 32 20.94 -10.05 4.20
CA TRP A 32 21.21 -10.32 2.80
C TRP A 32 20.85 -9.09 1.97
N GLY A 33 21.77 -8.67 1.09
CA GLY A 33 21.57 -7.49 0.25
C GLY A 33 22.42 -6.29 0.62
N ASP A 34 22.23 -5.23 -0.14
CA ASP A 34 22.98 -3.97 -0.12
C ASP A 34 22.10 -2.76 0.24
N VAL A 35 20.81 -3.00 0.52
CA VAL A 35 19.89 -1.99 1.04
C VAL A 35 19.04 -2.52 2.21
N CYS A 36 18.87 -1.66 3.23
CA CYS A 36 18.01 -1.85 4.39
C CYS A 36 16.91 -0.78 4.39
N PHE A 37 15.66 -1.22 4.29
CA PHE A 37 14.47 -0.38 4.39
C PHE A 37 14.07 -0.23 5.85
N VAL A 38 14.00 1.00 6.34
CA VAL A 38 13.69 1.33 7.73
C VAL A 38 12.29 1.93 7.77
N MET A 39 11.42 1.39 8.62
CA MET A 39 10.05 1.87 8.82
C MET A 39 9.80 2.13 10.29
N ARG A 40 8.90 3.07 10.61
CA ARG A 40 8.42 3.25 12.00
C ARG A 40 7.62 2.02 12.41
N SER A 41 7.86 1.52 13.63
CA SER A 41 7.04 0.48 14.22
C SER A 41 5.88 1.09 14.99
N SER A 42 4.74 0.38 14.99
CA SER A 42 3.48 0.83 15.57
C SER A 42 3.51 0.91 17.11
N HIS A 43 4.46 0.25 17.77
CA HIS A 43 4.45 0.05 19.22
C HIS A 43 5.16 1.15 20.02
N ASP A 44 6.03 1.94 19.38
CA ASP A 44 6.77 3.02 20.02
C ASP A 44 7.31 3.99 18.97
N ASP A 45 7.23 5.29 19.25
CA ASP A 45 7.77 6.37 18.42
C ASP A 45 9.29 6.30 18.25
N ARG A 46 10.00 5.48 19.01
CA ARG A 46 11.44 5.21 18.81
C ARG A 46 11.73 3.84 18.23
N SER A 47 10.71 3.00 18.06
CA SER A 47 10.87 1.66 17.50
C SER A 47 10.82 1.72 15.98
N TYR A 48 11.67 0.93 15.34
CA TYR A 48 11.71 0.77 13.89
C TYR A 48 11.73 -0.71 13.51
N ALA A 49 11.18 -1.00 12.34
CA ALA A 49 11.29 -2.30 11.69
C ALA A 49 12.24 -2.19 10.50
N THR A 50 12.99 -3.25 10.24
CA THR A 50 13.93 -3.33 9.10
C THR A 50 13.51 -4.41 8.13
N LEU A 51 13.73 -4.14 6.84
CA LEU A 51 13.60 -5.13 5.77
C LEU A 51 14.79 -5.02 4.84
N PHE A 52 15.27 -6.14 4.34
CA PHE A 52 16.50 -6.21 3.53
C PHE A 52 16.19 -6.63 2.10
N ALA A 53 16.88 -6.03 1.14
CA ALA A 53 16.78 -6.40 -0.27
C ALA A 53 18.08 -6.11 -1.03
N ASN A 54 18.12 -6.55 -2.28
CA ASN A 54 19.23 -6.29 -3.18
C ASN A 54 18.85 -5.28 -4.29
N LEU A 55 19.57 -4.17 -4.39
CA LEU A 55 19.34 -3.10 -5.36
C LEU A 55 19.37 -3.59 -6.82
N SER A 56 20.26 -4.54 -7.14
CA SER A 56 20.36 -5.09 -8.50
C SER A 56 19.11 -5.90 -8.86
N ILE A 57 18.57 -6.68 -7.92
CA ILE A 57 17.32 -7.42 -8.10
C ILE A 57 16.13 -6.47 -8.22
N LEU A 58 16.04 -5.46 -7.34
CA LEU A 58 14.98 -4.44 -7.40
C LEU A 58 14.98 -3.72 -8.76
N ARG A 59 16.18 -3.33 -9.24
CA ARG A 59 16.35 -2.66 -10.54
C ARG A 59 15.95 -3.57 -11.70
N ALA A 60 16.36 -4.83 -11.69
CA ALA A 60 16.02 -5.81 -12.72
C ALA A 60 14.50 -6.08 -12.80
N ARG A 61 13.77 -5.83 -11.70
CA ARG A 61 12.32 -6.04 -11.58
C ARG A 61 11.50 -4.75 -11.75
N GLY A 62 12.12 -3.72 -12.34
CA GLY A 62 11.42 -2.50 -12.74
C GLY A 62 11.35 -1.41 -11.68
N ALA A 63 11.96 -1.59 -10.50
CA ALA A 63 12.00 -0.57 -9.45
C ALA A 63 13.09 0.50 -9.69
N HIS A 64 13.27 0.93 -10.95
CA HIS A 64 14.34 1.86 -11.35
C HIS A 64 14.33 3.15 -10.55
N HIS A 65 13.15 3.78 -10.42
CA HIS A 65 12.99 5.04 -9.71
C HIS A 65 13.35 4.93 -8.22
N LEU A 66 12.91 3.85 -7.56
CA LEU A 66 13.26 3.60 -6.15
C LEU A 66 14.77 3.41 -5.98
N VAL A 67 15.39 2.60 -6.85
CA VAL A 67 16.84 2.36 -6.82
C VAL A 67 17.61 3.65 -7.09
N ASP A 68 17.18 4.46 -8.05
CA ASP A 68 17.82 5.74 -8.36
C ASP A 68 17.72 6.73 -7.20
N GLN A 69 16.61 6.76 -6.46
CA GLN A 69 16.49 7.55 -5.24
C GLN A 69 17.49 7.10 -4.16
N ILE A 70 17.61 5.79 -3.94
CA ILE A 70 18.54 5.22 -2.95
C ILE A 70 19.99 5.53 -3.32
N VAL A 71 20.34 5.38 -4.60
CA VAL A 71 21.70 5.63 -5.10
C VAL A 71 22.04 7.12 -5.09
N LYS A 72 21.07 8.01 -5.35
CA LYS A 72 21.28 9.46 -5.37
C LYS A 72 21.57 10.04 -3.98
N CYS A 73 20.90 9.54 -2.95
CA CYS A 73 21.04 10.03 -1.58
C CYS A 73 21.29 8.84 -0.61
N PRO A 74 22.48 8.22 -0.65
CA PRO A 74 22.72 7.03 0.15
C PRO A 74 22.91 7.41 1.61
N ILE A 75 22.00 6.93 2.47
CA ILE A 75 22.18 6.99 3.93
C ILE A 75 23.02 5.78 4.35
N ARG A 76 24.05 6.02 5.15
CA ARG A 76 25.05 4.98 5.51
C ARG A 76 24.90 4.45 6.93
N THR A 77 24.08 5.10 7.75
CA THR A 77 23.85 4.73 9.13
C THR A 77 22.37 4.51 9.38
N LEU A 78 22.08 3.65 10.34
CA LEU A 78 20.71 3.41 10.77
C LEU A 78 20.17 4.61 11.55
N GLU A 79 21.01 5.29 12.34
CA GLU A 79 20.61 6.47 13.11
C GLU A 79 20.18 7.64 12.22
N ASP A 80 20.86 7.89 11.10
CA ASP A 80 20.46 8.95 10.18
C ASP A 80 19.12 8.64 9.51
N ALA A 81 18.88 7.36 9.16
CA ALA A 81 17.62 6.93 8.56
C ALA A 81 16.45 7.04 9.55
N THR A 82 16.64 6.66 10.81
CA THR A 82 15.59 6.84 11.84
C THR A 82 15.37 8.31 12.14
N HIS A 83 16.42 9.15 12.17
CA HIS A 83 16.26 10.59 12.32
C HIS A 83 15.37 11.18 11.22
N VAL A 84 15.58 10.80 9.94
CA VAL A 84 14.73 11.24 8.82
C VAL A 84 13.27 10.81 8.99
N LEU A 85 13.00 9.64 9.58
CA LEU A 85 11.63 9.17 9.85
C LEU A 85 10.93 9.93 10.97
N HIS A 86 11.69 10.49 11.93
CA HIS A 86 11.16 11.20 13.09
C HIS A 86 11.18 12.71 12.94
N THR A 87 11.95 13.27 12.01
CA THR A 87 11.87 14.70 11.71
C THR A 87 10.53 15.01 11.05
N PRO A 88 9.64 15.79 11.68
CA PRO A 88 8.49 16.32 10.97
C PRO A 88 9.01 17.18 9.83
N SER A 89 8.52 16.94 8.61
CA SER A 89 8.92 17.68 7.42
C SER A 89 8.89 19.18 7.72
N PRO A 90 10.03 19.91 7.72
CA PRO A 90 9.99 21.34 7.85
C PRO A 90 9.34 21.89 6.57
N SER A 91 8.35 22.76 6.76
CA SER A 91 7.74 23.58 5.72
C SER A 91 8.81 24.07 4.75
N ALA A 92 8.57 23.93 3.45
CA ALA A 92 9.50 24.26 2.37
C ALA A 92 10.03 25.71 2.47
N SER A 93 11.11 25.92 3.21
CA SER A 93 11.90 27.17 3.24
C SER A 93 13.16 27.00 4.10
N GLN A 94 13.98 25.99 3.79
CA GLN A 94 15.42 26.01 4.10
C GLN A 94 16.11 24.87 3.35
N GLN A 95 16.43 25.11 2.07
CA GLN A 95 17.56 24.46 1.42
C GLN A 95 18.84 25.01 2.06
N GLY A 96 19.16 24.53 3.26
CA GLY A 96 20.41 24.78 3.96
C GLY A 96 21.20 23.49 3.99
N ALA A 97 22.36 23.47 3.35
CA ALA A 97 23.29 22.36 3.31
C ALA A 97 23.46 21.70 4.68
N LEU A 98 23.06 20.42 4.80
CA LEU A 98 23.37 19.60 5.96
C LEU A 98 24.87 19.24 5.91
N THR A 99 25.69 20.10 6.51
CA THR A 99 27.10 19.82 6.81
C THR A 99 27.16 18.69 7.83
N LEU A 100 27.54 17.50 7.36
CA LEU A 100 27.66 16.28 8.17
C LEU A 100 28.83 16.43 9.16
N ARG A 101 28.54 16.55 10.46
CA ARG A 101 29.54 16.49 11.54
C ARG A 101 29.80 15.03 11.88
N ARG A 102 30.97 14.52 11.48
CA ARG A 102 31.49 13.18 11.81
C ARG A 102 31.80 13.07 13.31
N PRO A 103 31.24 12.09 14.05
CA PRO A 103 31.90 11.53 15.23
C PRO A 103 32.79 10.37 14.80
N ALA A 104 33.94 10.25 15.46
CA ALA A 104 34.90 9.19 15.23
C ALA A 104 34.45 7.88 15.89
N SER A 105 34.66 6.79 15.15
CA SER A 105 35.04 5.44 15.60
C SER A 105 34.32 4.84 16.80
N ASP A 106 33.47 3.84 16.51
CA ASP A 106 33.57 2.52 17.14
C ASP A 106 33.22 1.43 16.14
N ALA A 107 34.14 0.47 15.98
CA ALA A 107 34.09 -0.58 14.99
C ALA A 107 33.42 -1.83 15.55
N HIS A 108 32.27 -2.20 15.00
CA HIS A 108 31.74 -3.57 15.04
C HIS A 108 31.22 -3.93 13.64
N THR A 109 32.11 -4.57 12.85
CA THR A 109 31.85 -5.30 11.59
C THR A 109 30.69 -4.80 10.74
N SER A 110 30.83 -3.62 10.14
CA SER A 110 29.85 -3.10 9.18
C SER A 110 30.12 -3.64 7.78
N ASN A 111 29.07 -4.20 7.16
CA ASN A 111 29.04 -4.49 5.74
C ASN A 111 29.15 -3.14 5.01
N THR A 112 30.33 -2.78 4.50
CA THR A 112 30.73 -1.40 4.15
C THR A 112 29.95 -0.75 3.00
N ASN A 113 29.05 -1.48 2.34
CA ASN A 113 28.23 -1.00 1.22
C ASN A 113 26.72 -0.95 1.50
N MET A 114 26.27 -1.28 2.71
CA MET A 114 24.84 -1.23 3.04
C MET A 114 24.32 0.21 2.96
N SER A 115 23.21 0.41 2.26
CA SER A 115 22.50 1.69 2.19
C SER A 115 21.21 1.59 2.99
N PHE A 116 20.86 2.62 3.76
CA PHE A 116 19.62 2.68 4.51
C PHE A 116 18.61 3.55 3.76
N TYR A 117 17.36 3.11 3.70
CA TYR A 117 16.29 3.84 3.03
C TYR A 117 15.09 4.00 3.98
N PRO A 118 14.80 5.21 4.47
CA PRO A 118 13.66 5.48 5.32
C PRO A 118 12.36 5.45 4.51
N VAL A 119 11.42 4.62 4.94
CA VAL A 119 10.10 4.44 4.31
C VAL A 119 9.05 5.09 5.19
N ALA A 120 8.63 6.29 4.81
CA ALA A 120 7.51 6.99 5.45
C ALA A 120 6.16 6.55 4.86
N ASN A 121 5.10 6.61 5.67
CA ASN A 121 3.69 6.42 5.27
C ASN A 121 3.40 5.08 4.55
N ILE A 122 4.14 4.02 4.84
CA ILE A 122 3.84 2.65 4.37
C ILE A 122 4.03 1.71 5.56
N SER A 123 3.02 0.88 5.84
CA SER A 123 3.12 -0.09 6.93
C SER A 123 4.15 -1.18 6.61
N TYR A 124 4.75 -1.73 7.67
CA TYR A 124 5.62 -2.90 7.56
C TYR A 124 4.94 -4.06 6.82
N THR A 125 3.68 -4.32 7.16
CA THR A 125 2.85 -5.39 6.56
C THR A 125 2.56 -5.17 5.09
N THR A 126 2.64 -3.93 4.58
CA THR A 126 2.53 -3.62 3.16
C THR A 126 3.89 -3.70 2.46
N MET A 127 4.93 -3.14 3.08
CA MET A 127 6.25 -3.06 2.46
C MET A 127 6.91 -4.43 2.31
N ARG A 128 6.74 -5.32 3.30
CA ARG A 128 7.29 -6.68 3.26
C ARG A 128 6.85 -7.47 2.02
N PRO A 129 5.56 -7.65 1.70
CA PRO A 129 5.16 -8.35 0.49
C PRO A 129 5.55 -7.63 -0.80
N ILE A 130 5.66 -6.29 -0.81
CA ILE A 130 6.17 -5.55 -1.96
C ILE A 130 7.65 -5.92 -2.23
N LEU A 131 8.49 -5.94 -1.20
CA LEU A 131 9.90 -6.32 -1.35
C LEU A 131 10.05 -7.81 -1.70
N VAL A 132 9.20 -8.68 -1.18
CA VAL A 132 9.16 -10.10 -1.60
C VAL A 132 8.75 -10.21 -3.06
N TYR A 133 7.72 -9.47 -3.51
CA TYR A 133 7.31 -9.43 -4.91
C TYR A 133 8.44 -8.95 -5.83
N LEU A 134 9.14 -7.87 -5.46
CA LEU A 134 10.25 -7.37 -6.26
C LEU A 134 11.44 -8.33 -6.34
N GLN A 135 11.50 -9.35 -5.48
CA GLN A 135 12.60 -10.33 -5.50
C GLN A 135 12.16 -11.68 -6.11
N THR A 136 10.92 -12.07 -5.92
CA THR A 136 10.37 -13.37 -6.31
C THR A 136 9.44 -13.32 -7.52
N GLY A 137 8.81 -12.17 -7.77
CA GLY A 137 7.69 -11.99 -8.68
C GLY A 137 6.34 -12.45 -8.12
N HIS A 138 6.28 -12.89 -6.86
CA HIS A 138 5.06 -13.40 -6.22
C HIS A 138 4.48 -12.40 -5.23
N ILE A 139 3.18 -12.14 -5.35
CA ILE A 139 2.39 -11.38 -4.38
C ILE A 139 1.02 -12.01 -4.23
N GLU A 140 0.52 -12.02 -3.00
CA GLU A 140 -0.84 -12.41 -2.65
C GLU A 140 -1.58 -11.20 -2.09
N PHE A 141 -2.84 -11.05 -2.50
CA PHE A 141 -3.69 -9.94 -2.06
C PHE A 141 -4.73 -10.43 -1.07
N ALA A 142 -4.87 -9.70 0.04
CA ALA A 142 -5.91 -9.95 1.02
C ALA A 142 -7.31 -9.56 0.46
N PRO A 143 -8.38 -10.15 1.00
CA PRO A 143 -9.74 -9.73 0.69
C PRO A 143 -10.00 -8.24 0.98
N LEU A 144 -10.87 -7.59 0.21
CA LEU A 144 -11.34 -6.24 0.46
C LEU A 144 -12.20 -6.22 1.72
N THR A 145 -11.80 -5.38 2.67
CA THR A 145 -12.64 -5.02 3.82
C THR A 145 -13.51 -3.84 3.43
N SER A 146 -14.67 -4.11 2.84
CA SER A 146 -15.67 -3.08 2.55
C SER A 146 -16.52 -2.86 3.82
N ALA A 147 -16.35 -1.72 4.48
CA ALA A 147 -17.15 -1.35 5.64
C ALA A 147 -17.69 0.08 5.46
N ILE A 148 -18.94 0.30 5.86
CA ILE A 148 -19.51 1.64 6.02
C ILE A 148 -18.91 2.20 7.30
N VAL A 149 -17.88 3.04 7.17
CA VAL A 149 -17.30 3.76 8.30
C VAL A 149 -18.00 5.12 8.37
N ASN A 150 -18.68 5.40 9.48
CA ASN A 150 -19.13 6.76 9.78
C ASN A 150 -17.87 7.55 10.17
N VAL A 151 -17.34 8.32 9.23
CA VAL A 151 -16.23 9.23 9.52
C VAL A 151 -16.85 10.51 10.05
N ASP A 152 -16.92 10.62 11.37
CA ASP A 152 -17.13 11.91 12.03
C ASP A 152 -15.77 12.65 12.00
N ASP A 153 -15.77 13.86 11.46
CA ASP A 153 -14.74 14.90 11.51
C ASP A 153 -13.29 14.51 11.13
N GLU A 154 -12.94 14.60 9.84
CA GLU A 154 -11.58 15.00 9.44
C GLU A 154 -11.66 16.13 8.40
N GLU A 155 -10.98 17.23 8.75
CA GLU A 155 -11.05 18.54 8.11
C GLU A 155 -10.57 18.55 6.65
N ASP A 156 -11.20 19.42 5.87
CA ASP A 156 -10.98 19.66 4.45
C ASP A 156 -9.52 20.08 4.14
N GLU A 157 -8.75 19.22 3.48
CA GLU A 157 -7.53 19.60 2.77
C GLU A 157 -7.89 19.86 1.29
N GLU A 158 -8.15 21.12 0.98
CA GLU A 158 -8.35 21.63 -0.39
C GLU A 158 -7.09 21.47 -1.27
N ASP A 159 -7.34 21.17 -2.55
CA ASP A 159 -6.50 21.35 -3.75
C ASP A 159 -5.00 21.62 -3.55
N ASN A 160 -4.23 20.55 -3.28
CA ASN A 160 -2.82 20.51 -3.62
C ASN A 160 -2.54 19.35 -4.60
N ASP A 161 -2.09 19.70 -5.79
CA ASP A 161 -1.62 18.79 -6.86
C ASP A 161 -0.39 17.98 -6.40
N ASP A 162 -0.63 16.88 -5.67
CA ASP A 162 0.24 15.69 -5.42
C ASP A 162 1.29 15.78 -4.27
N PRO A 163 1.76 14.65 -3.65
CA PRO A 163 1.12 13.36 -3.33
C PRO A 163 1.25 12.94 -1.82
N ASP A 164 0.19 12.31 -1.31
CA ASP A 164 0.28 11.06 -0.51
C ASP A 164 0.67 11.11 0.99
N THR A 165 -0.05 11.89 1.81
CA THR A 165 0.22 11.94 3.27
C THR A 165 -0.91 11.63 4.27
N SER A 166 -2.22 11.81 4.00
CA SER A 166 -3.20 11.78 5.12
C SER A 166 -4.22 10.62 5.24
N SER A 167 -3.94 9.41 4.75
CA SER A 167 -4.70 8.21 5.23
C SER A 167 -4.01 6.91 4.84
N LEU A 168 -2.98 6.57 5.60
CA LEU A 168 -2.40 5.23 5.56
C LEU A 168 -2.42 4.56 6.93
N ASP A 169 -3.26 5.07 7.82
CA ASP A 169 -3.36 4.61 9.20
C ASP A 169 -4.35 3.45 9.30
N THR A 170 -3.89 2.31 8.82
CA THR A 170 -4.22 1.07 9.51
C THR A 170 -2.88 0.40 9.80
N PHE A 171 -2.22 0.89 10.85
CA PHE A 171 -1.06 0.27 11.43
C PHE A 171 -1.46 -1.11 11.96
N VAL A 172 -1.17 -2.15 11.18
CA VAL A 172 -1.35 -3.54 11.63
C VAL A 172 -0.25 -3.85 12.65
N ASN A 173 -0.68 -4.33 13.81
CA ASN A 173 0.16 -4.74 14.93
C ASN A 173 1.12 -5.88 14.50
N VAL A 174 2.42 -5.73 14.77
CA VAL A 174 3.51 -6.63 14.32
C VAL A 174 3.76 -7.79 15.32
N ASP A 175 3.05 -7.83 16.45
CA ASP A 175 3.37 -8.75 17.55
C ASP A 175 2.90 -10.22 17.40
N THR A 176 2.44 -10.67 16.22
CA THR A 176 2.02 -12.08 16.04
C THR A 176 2.84 -12.88 15.03
N ALA A 177 3.93 -12.32 14.48
CA ALA A 177 4.76 -13.01 13.49
C ALA A 177 6.06 -13.61 14.06
N VAL A 178 6.40 -13.33 15.32
CA VAL A 178 7.64 -13.79 15.96
C VAL A 178 7.26 -14.65 17.17
N ILE A 179 7.82 -15.86 17.23
CA ILE A 179 7.67 -16.88 18.28
C ILE A 179 6.52 -17.90 18.07
N GLY A 180 6.72 -18.82 17.13
CA GLY A 180 6.00 -20.11 17.10
C GLY A 180 6.53 -21.03 16.00
N PRO A 181 6.86 -22.30 16.28
CA PRO A 181 7.28 -23.25 15.25
C PRO A 181 6.03 -23.82 14.57
N GLN A 182 5.67 -23.34 13.37
CA GLN A 182 4.52 -23.88 12.64
C GLN A 182 4.74 -23.99 11.12
N SER A 183 4.59 -25.23 10.67
CA SER A 183 4.00 -25.75 9.42
C SER A 183 4.14 -24.98 8.10
N THR A 184 4.65 -25.71 7.11
CA THR A 184 4.97 -25.35 5.72
C THR A 184 3.79 -24.99 4.80
N ALA A 185 2.58 -24.76 5.34
CA ALA A 185 1.38 -24.45 4.56
C ALA A 185 0.82 -23.02 4.80
N ASP A 186 1.25 -22.33 5.88
CA ASP A 186 0.65 -21.04 6.31
C ASP A 186 1.54 -19.80 6.06
N THR A 187 2.70 -19.96 5.43
CA THR A 187 3.65 -18.84 5.22
C THR A 187 3.14 -17.82 4.19
N THR A 188 2.39 -18.26 3.17
CA THR A 188 1.81 -17.41 2.10
C THR A 188 0.67 -16.52 2.61
N SER A 189 -0.22 -17.07 3.45
CA SER A 189 -1.31 -16.32 4.09
C SER A 189 -0.78 -15.15 4.93
N LYS A 190 0.40 -15.31 5.57
CA LYS A 190 1.08 -14.25 6.34
C LYS A 190 1.71 -13.15 5.47
N LEU A 191 1.75 -13.32 4.14
CA LEU A 191 2.26 -12.35 3.17
C LEU A 191 1.14 -11.63 2.41
N ALA A 192 -0.12 -11.99 2.62
CA ALA A 192 -1.23 -11.30 1.97
C ALA A 192 -1.27 -9.82 2.41
N ALA A 193 -1.32 -8.91 1.44
CA ALA A 193 -1.44 -7.47 1.70
C ALA A 193 -2.74 -6.90 1.15
N SER A 194 -3.25 -5.86 1.80
CA SER A 194 -4.39 -5.09 1.28
C SER A 194 -4.03 -4.55 -0.11
N PRO A 195 -4.82 -4.87 -1.15
CA PRO A 195 -4.51 -4.42 -2.51
C PRO A 195 -4.60 -2.90 -2.63
N LYS A 196 -5.43 -2.22 -1.82
CA LYS A 196 -5.46 -0.75 -1.74
C LYS A 196 -4.16 -0.18 -1.19
N SER A 197 -3.61 -0.77 -0.11
CA SER A 197 -2.31 -0.36 0.45
C SER A 197 -1.17 -0.59 -0.54
N VAL A 198 -1.16 -1.74 -1.22
CA VAL A 198 -0.17 -2.05 -2.26
C VAL A 198 -0.29 -1.08 -3.43
N TYR A 199 -1.50 -0.75 -3.89
CA TYR A 199 -1.70 0.24 -4.95
C TYR A 199 -1.08 1.60 -4.58
N ARG A 200 -1.33 2.10 -3.35
CA ARG A 200 -0.78 3.38 -2.88
C ARG A 200 0.75 3.35 -2.89
N ALA A 201 1.34 2.31 -2.30
CA ALA A 201 2.79 2.13 -2.26
C ALA A 201 3.41 1.97 -3.66
N ALA A 202 2.76 1.22 -4.56
CA ALA A 202 3.20 1.02 -5.93
C ALA A 202 3.17 2.35 -6.72
N ARG A 203 2.16 3.19 -6.50
CA ARG A 203 2.10 4.54 -7.08
C ARG A 203 3.23 5.43 -6.54
N LYS A 204 3.46 5.44 -5.22
CA LYS A 204 4.56 6.17 -4.57
C LYS A 204 5.94 5.78 -5.11
N PHE A 205 6.20 4.49 -5.26
CA PHE A 205 7.48 3.98 -5.76
C PHE A 205 7.55 3.83 -7.28
N ARG A 206 6.49 4.22 -8.01
CA ARG A 206 6.37 4.10 -9.47
C ARG A 206 6.54 2.67 -10.00
N LEU A 207 6.03 1.69 -9.24
CA LEU A 207 6.01 0.27 -9.60
C LEU A 207 4.80 -0.02 -10.51
N VAL A 208 4.94 0.28 -11.80
CA VAL A 208 3.83 0.25 -12.77
C VAL A 208 3.11 -1.09 -12.82
N GLU A 209 3.86 -2.20 -12.90
CA GLU A 209 3.25 -3.53 -12.99
C GLU A 209 2.56 -3.94 -11.68
N LEU A 210 3.17 -3.63 -10.54
CA LEU A 210 2.57 -3.92 -9.24
C LEU A 210 1.28 -3.11 -9.02
N ARG A 211 1.25 -1.85 -9.47
CA ARG A 211 0.05 -1.01 -9.45
C ARG A 211 -1.06 -1.66 -10.29
N ARG A 212 -0.74 -2.15 -11.49
CA ARG A 212 -1.69 -2.84 -12.37
C ARG A 212 -2.25 -4.11 -11.72
N LEU A 213 -1.39 -4.93 -11.10
CA LEU A 213 -1.80 -6.13 -10.36
C LEU A 213 -2.72 -5.80 -9.19
N ALA A 214 -2.42 -4.73 -8.45
CA ALA A 214 -3.24 -4.28 -7.34
C ALA A 214 -4.64 -3.82 -7.80
N VAL A 215 -4.74 -3.05 -8.90
CA VAL A 215 -6.04 -2.66 -9.48
C VAL A 215 -6.83 -3.90 -9.90
N ALA A 216 -6.21 -4.81 -10.64
CA ALA A 216 -6.88 -6.05 -11.07
C ALA A 216 -7.39 -6.88 -9.88
N ALA A 217 -6.62 -6.95 -8.79
CA ALA A 217 -7.04 -7.66 -7.57
C ALA A 217 -8.17 -6.96 -6.82
N ILE A 218 -8.25 -5.63 -6.89
CA ILE A 218 -9.38 -4.85 -6.35
C ILE A 218 -10.63 -5.14 -7.18
N ASP A 219 -10.54 -5.04 -8.50
CA ASP A 219 -11.68 -5.15 -9.41
C ASP A 219 -12.32 -6.53 -9.37
N GLN A 220 -11.53 -7.59 -9.24
CA GLN A 220 -12.03 -8.96 -9.09
C GLN A 220 -12.87 -9.18 -7.83
N GLN A 221 -12.73 -8.31 -6.83
CA GLN A 221 -13.44 -8.39 -5.56
C GLN A 221 -14.61 -7.41 -5.47
N ILE A 222 -14.85 -6.63 -6.53
CA ILE A 222 -16.04 -5.79 -6.64
C ILE A 222 -17.23 -6.66 -7.01
N THR A 223 -18.29 -6.54 -6.23
CA THR A 223 -19.53 -7.32 -6.34
C THR A 223 -20.72 -6.37 -6.19
N PRO A 224 -21.93 -6.76 -6.61
CA PRO A 224 -23.12 -5.94 -6.39
C PRO A 224 -23.36 -5.57 -4.92
N ALA A 225 -22.91 -6.40 -3.98
CA ALA A 225 -23.07 -6.16 -2.54
C ALA A 225 -22.14 -5.05 -1.99
N ASN A 226 -20.93 -4.90 -2.52
CA ASN A 226 -19.95 -3.92 -2.02
C ASN A 226 -19.64 -2.74 -2.96
N CYS A 227 -20.11 -2.78 -4.21
CA CYS A 227 -19.73 -1.80 -5.24
C CYS A 227 -20.04 -0.34 -4.89
N LEU A 228 -21.15 -0.05 -4.19
CA LEU A 228 -21.47 1.31 -3.75
C LEU A 228 -20.51 1.78 -2.64
N VAL A 229 -20.28 0.95 -1.63
CA VAL A 229 -19.34 1.26 -0.54
C VAL A 229 -17.94 1.52 -1.12
N GLU A 230 -17.52 0.68 -2.07
CA GLU A 230 -16.24 0.85 -2.76
C GLU A 230 -16.22 2.08 -3.68
N LEU A 231 -17.30 2.43 -4.39
CA LEU A 231 -17.31 3.63 -5.23
C LEU A 231 -17.13 4.91 -4.39
N PHE A 232 -17.81 4.98 -3.24
CA PHE A 232 -17.86 6.18 -2.40
C PHE A 232 -16.80 6.23 -1.30
N ASP A 233 -15.98 5.19 -1.16
CA ASP A 233 -14.83 5.23 -0.25
C ASP A 233 -13.76 6.23 -0.74
N ARG A 234 -12.87 6.62 0.19
CA ARG A 234 -11.78 7.57 -0.12
C ARG A 234 -10.92 7.08 -1.29
N PHE A 235 -10.72 5.78 -1.42
CA PHE A 235 -9.87 5.20 -2.45
C PHE A 235 -10.49 5.33 -3.86
N GLY A 236 -11.76 4.96 -3.99
CA GLY A 236 -12.53 4.95 -5.22
C GLY A 236 -12.74 6.36 -5.77
N LEU A 237 -12.98 7.35 -4.91
CA LEU A 237 -13.15 8.74 -5.35
C LEU A 237 -11.81 9.46 -5.63
N LYS A 238 -10.74 9.09 -4.93
CA LYS A 238 -9.44 9.76 -5.06
C LYS A 238 -8.77 9.47 -6.39
N TYR A 239 -8.77 8.22 -6.83
CA TYR A 239 -8.01 7.78 -8.00
C TYR A 239 -8.87 7.71 -9.26
N PRO A 240 -8.64 8.58 -10.28
CA PRO A 240 -9.51 8.67 -11.46
C PRO A 240 -9.67 7.34 -12.20
N GLU A 241 -8.59 6.56 -12.38
CA GLU A 241 -8.68 5.28 -13.09
C GLU A 241 -9.56 4.26 -12.34
N VAL A 242 -9.54 4.30 -11.01
CA VAL A 242 -10.36 3.42 -10.16
C VAL A 242 -11.81 3.92 -10.14
N TYR A 243 -12.00 5.23 -10.04
CA TYR A 243 -13.30 5.90 -10.04
C TYR A 243 -14.12 5.53 -11.28
N GLU A 244 -13.56 5.77 -12.46
CA GLU A 244 -14.28 5.56 -13.73
C GLU A 244 -14.69 4.10 -13.91
N GLN A 245 -13.79 3.17 -13.56
CA GLN A 245 -14.06 1.74 -13.67
C GLN A 245 -15.16 1.30 -12.68
N ARG A 246 -15.12 1.78 -11.44
CA ARG A 246 -16.14 1.47 -10.43
C ARG A 246 -17.50 2.08 -10.77
N LEU A 247 -17.51 3.33 -11.24
CA LEU A 247 -18.72 4.00 -11.67
C LEU A 247 -19.37 3.27 -12.85
N SER A 248 -18.57 2.90 -13.85
CA SER A 248 -19.04 2.09 -14.99
C SER A 248 -19.65 0.76 -14.53
N TYR A 249 -19.03 0.09 -13.56
CA TYR A 249 -19.55 -1.15 -13.00
C TYR A 249 -20.92 -0.93 -12.32
N VAL A 250 -21.03 0.10 -11.48
CA VAL A 250 -22.27 0.46 -10.77
C VAL A 250 -23.41 0.78 -11.74
N LEU A 251 -23.14 1.57 -12.77
CA LEU A 251 -24.13 1.92 -13.79
C LEU A 251 -24.62 0.68 -14.54
N THR A 252 -23.70 -0.21 -14.92
CA THR A 252 -24.04 -1.44 -15.67
C THR A 252 -24.86 -2.43 -14.83
N HIS A 253 -24.60 -2.52 -13.53
CA HIS A 253 -25.22 -3.50 -12.64
C HIS A 253 -26.31 -2.91 -11.74
N TRP A 254 -26.76 -1.68 -12.02
CA TRP A 254 -27.60 -0.90 -11.10
C TRP A 254 -28.82 -1.65 -10.58
N THR A 255 -29.51 -2.40 -11.45
CA THR A 255 -30.72 -3.15 -11.09
C THR A 255 -30.46 -4.29 -10.11
N GLY A 256 -29.25 -4.86 -10.10
CA GLY A 256 -28.82 -5.96 -9.23
C GLY A 256 -28.16 -5.51 -7.92
N ILE A 257 -28.04 -4.21 -7.67
CA ILE A 257 -27.45 -3.70 -6.43
C ILE A 257 -28.49 -3.76 -5.30
N GLU A 258 -28.18 -4.48 -4.24
CA GLU A 258 -29.08 -4.71 -3.11
C GLU A 258 -29.14 -3.50 -2.16
N ASN A 259 -28.00 -2.85 -1.91
CA ASN A 259 -27.84 -1.76 -0.96
C ASN A 259 -28.03 -0.35 -1.58
N ARG A 260 -28.94 -0.22 -2.56
CA ARG A 260 -29.24 1.08 -3.21
C ARG A 260 -29.79 2.12 -2.24
N SER A 261 -30.45 1.69 -1.17
CA SER A 261 -30.95 2.56 -0.10
C SER A 261 -29.85 3.37 0.59
N ASP A 262 -28.64 2.81 0.64
CA ASP A 262 -27.53 3.36 1.41
C ASP A 262 -26.81 4.49 0.65
N LEU A 263 -27.16 4.71 -0.61
CA LEU A 263 -26.53 5.70 -1.49
C LEU A 263 -26.53 7.11 -0.87
N ILE A 264 -27.65 7.55 -0.29
CA ILE A 264 -27.74 8.89 0.33
C ILE A 264 -26.81 8.99 1.54
N GLN A 265 -26.73 7.93 2.35
CA GLN A 265 -25.82 7.87 3.49
C GLN A 265 -24.37 7.90 3.02
N LEU A 266 -24.01 7.08 2.03
CA LEU A 266 -22.66 6.99 1.48
C LEU A 266 -22.15 8.31 0.88
N VAL A 267 -23.02 9.05 0.19
CA VAL A 267 -22.69 10.38 -0.35
C VAL A 267 -22.51 11.39 0.78
N SER A 268 -23.30 11.27 1.85
CA SER A 268 -23.24 12.17 3.00
C SER A 268 -22.03 11.94 3.88
N SER A 269 -21.62 10.68 4.08
CA SER A 269 -20.44 10.29 4.86
C SER A 269 -19.15 10.26 4.04
N SER A 270 -19.18 10.71 2.78
CA SER A 270 -18.02 10.61 1.90
C SER A 270 -16.99 11.71 2.21
N PRO A 271 -15.70 11.39 2.34
CA PRO A 271 -14.65 12.37 2.61
C PRO A 271 -14.36 13.29 1.40
N LEU A 272 -14.84 12.94 0.21
CA LEU A 272 -14.64 13.73 -1.01
C LEU A 272 -15.99 14.17 -1.58
N ARG A 273 -16.66 15.07 -0.84
CA ARG A 273 -18.07 15.41 -1.08
C ARG A 273 -18.35 15.93 -2.49
N ALA A 274 -17.49 16.75 -3.08
CA ALA A 274 -17.66 17.25 -4.44
C ALA A 274 -17.71 16.11 -5.48
N LYS A 275 -16.72 15.20 -5.44
CA LYS A 275 -16.68 14.03 -6.34
C LYS A 275 -17.80 13.04 -6.06
N ALA A 276 -18.16 12.85 -4.80
CA ALA A 276 -19.29 12.00 -4.41
C ALA A 276 -20.61 12.54 -5.00
N MET A 277 -20.84 13.86 -4.93
CA MET A 277 -22.02 14.49 -5.53
C MET A 277 -22.04 14.37 -7.05
N GLU A 278 -20.88 14.43 -7.71
CA GLU A 278 -20.77 14.19 -9.16
C GLU A 278 -21.16 12.75 -9.52
N ALA A 279 -20.62 11.76 -8.82
CA ALA A 279 -20.99 10.36 -9.00
C ALA A 279 -22.49 10.14 -8.77
N PHE A 280 -23.03 10.71 -7.70
CA PHE A 280 -24.46 10.66 -7.39
C PHE A 280 -25.30 11.23 -8.53
N ALA A 281 -24.96 12.41 -9.05
CA ALA A 281 -25.67 13.02 -10.17
C ALA A 281 -25.64 12.13 -11.43
N LYS A 282 -24.49 11.54 -11.76
CA LYS A 282 -24.33 10.61 -12.90
C LYS A 282 -25.20 9.35 -12.73
N ILE A 283 -25.25 8.80 -11.53
CA ILE A 283 -26.11 7.64 -11.20
C ILE A 283 -27.59 8.02 -11.32
N MET A 284 -28.02 9.13 -10.73
CA MET A 284 -29.43 9.55 -10.77
C MET A 284 -29.91 9.88 -12.19
N ALA A 285 -29.05 10.50 -13.00
CA ALA A 285 -29.35 10.78 -14.41
C ALA A 285 -29.56 9.49 -15.21
N SER A 286 -28.66 8.51 -15.07
CA SER A 286 -28.72 7.26 -15.83
C SER A 286 -29.92 6.40 -15.42
N THR A 287 -30.22 6.36 -14.13
CA THR A 287 -31.29 5.49 -13.57
C THR A 287 -32.68 6.08 -13.77
N SER A 288 -32.82 7.40 -13.84
CA SER A 288 -34.09 8.06 -14.20
C SER A 288 -34.47 7.87 -15.67
N ILE A 289 -33.48 7.68 -16.55
CA ILE A 289 -33.70 7.41 -17.98
C ILE A 289 -34.24 5.99 -18.18
N GLU A 290 -33.65 5.00 -17.49
CA GLU A 290 -34.10 3.60 -17.58
C GLU A 290 -35.54 3.39 -17.06
N GLN A 291 -36.01 4.18 -16.09
CA GLN A 291 -37.39 4.08 -15.60
C GLN A 291 -38.46 4.68 -16.54
N ARG A 292 -38.06 5.45 -17.55
CA ARG A 292 -38.98 6.11 -18.50
C ARG A 292 -39.11 5.39 -19.85
N THR A 293 -38.35 4.32 -20.07
CA THR A 293 -38.30 3.56 -21.33
C THR A 293 -38.91 2.19 -21.13
#